data_AF-A0A3B9YLZ8-F1
#
_entry.id   AF-A0A3B9YLZ8-F1
#
_cell.length_a   1.000
_cell.length_b   1.000
_cell.length_c   1.000
_cell.angle_alpha   90.00
_cell.angle_beta   90.00
_cell.angle_gamma   90.00
#
_symmetry.space_group_name_H-M   'P 1'
#
loop_
_entity.id
_entity.type
_entity.pdbx_description
1 polymer ?
#
loop_
_entity_poly.entity_id
_entity_poly.type
_entity_poly.pdbx_seq_one_letter_code
_entity_poly.pdbx_strand_id
1 'polypeptide(L)'
;MMPLQQTIKYEADRDPHFADWIQSVAGGENLRQCIQCGLCSATCPLSLYMDYTPRRLINLAREGFKKEVLSSFTIWLCASCYACRAECPKQIKVTDIMYTLKRRAIQENAFPKRFPIPVLAREFGKMVFTFGRVNETLLVIDLFLRTNWLRFLSMTGLGLNLMRTGRMSFLPESIKRREELRKILGSLEGKDEFLTWAGPVAKLLDEKEMLK
;
A
#
# COMPACT_ATOMS: atom_id res chain seq x y z
N MET A 1 -21.84 -8.01 -23.51
CA MET A 1 -20.47 -7.66 -23.91
C MET A 1 -20.14 -6.29 -23.34
N MET A 2 -19.14 -6.19 -22.46
CA MET A 2 -18.64 -4.87 -22.03
C MET A 2 -18.01 -4.16 -23.23
N PRO A 3 -18.29 -2.87 -23.46
CA PRO A 3 -17.66 -2.13 -24.55
C PRO A 3 -16.14 -2.11 -24.35
N LEU A 4 -15.38 -2.38 -25.42
CA LEU A 4 -13.93 -2.24 -25.41
C LEU A 4 -13.58 -0.76 -25.25
N GLN A 5 -13.17 -0.37 -24.04
CA GLN A 5 -12.76 1.00 -23.75
C GLN A 5 -11.33 1.21 -24.26
N GLN A 6 -11.18 1.72 -25.49
CA GLN A 6 -9.88 2.11 -26.03
C GLN A 6 -9.35 3.31 -25.24
N THR A 7 -8.32 3.08 -24.43
CA THR A 7 -7.61 4.14 -23.72
C THR A 7 -6.32 4.43 -24.50
N ILE A 8 -6.33 5.46 -25.33
CA ILE A 8 -5.13 5.94 -26.03
C ILE A 8 -4.24 6.64 -25.00
N LYS A 9 -2.97 6.25 -24.93
CA LYS A 9 -1.96 6.90 -24.09
C LYS A 9 -1.05 7.73 -24.97
N TYR A 10 -0.83 8.99 -24.60
CA TYR A 10 0.05 9.88 -25.35
C TYR A 10 1.44 9.91 -24.73
N GLU A 11 2.45 10.14 -25.57
CA GLU A 11 3.82 10.34 -25.08
C GLU A 11 3.94 11.57 -24.18
N ALA A 12 3.08 12.58 -24.40
CA ALA A 12 3.02 13.78 -23.56
C ALA A 12 2.59 13.51 -22.10
N ASP A 13 1.90 12.39 -21.84
CA ASP A 13 1.46 12.02 -20.48
C ASP A 13 2.58 11.33 -19.67
N ARG A 14 3.73 11.05 -20.30
CA ARG A 14 4.87 10.38 -19.69
C ARG A 14 5.66 11.33 -18.79
N ASP A 15 6.04 10.83 -17.62
CA ASP A 15 7.11 11.39 -16.80
C ASP A 15 8.43 10.68 -17.17
N PRO A 16 9.38 11.35 -17.86
CA PRO A 16 10.62 10.72 -18.31
C PRO A 16 11.53 10.30 -17.15
N HIS A 17 11.45 10.99 -16.01
CA HIS A 17 12.30 10.72 -14.85
C HIS A 17 11.74 9.65 -13.91
N PHE A 18 10.50 9.22 -14.12
CA PHE A 18 9.85 8.27 -13.21
C PHE A 18 10.55 6.92 -13.17
N ALA A 19 10.99 6.41 -14.32
CA ALA A 19 11.73 5.15 -14.38
C ALA A 19 13.11 5.25 -13.69
N ASP A 20 13.80 6.39 -13.87
CA ASP A 20 15.09 6.66 -13.22
C ASP A 20 14.94 6.74 -11.71
N TRP A 21 13.88 7.40 -11.23
CA TRP A 21 13.55 7.43 -9.82
C TRP A 21 13.33 6.02 -9.27
N ILE A 22 12.56 5.15 -9.95
CA ILE A 22 12.37 3.77 -9.47
C ILE A 22 13.71 3.04 -9.40
N GLN A 23 14.58 3.20 -10.40
CA GLN A 23 15.91 2.56 -10.39
C GLN A 23 16.82 3.06 -9.27
N SER A 24 16.62 4.28 -8.77
CA SER A 24 17.38 4.83 -7.64
C SER A 24 16.97 4.25 -6.28
N VAL A 25 15.79 3.62 -6.19
CA VAL A 25 15.29 3.04 -4.95
C VAL A 25 15.77 1.59 -4.81
N ALA A 26 16.03 1.18 -3.56
CA ALA A 26 16.37 -0.20 -3.23
C ALA A 26 15.35 -1.19 -3.82
N GLY A 27 15.84 -2.10 -4.64
CA GLY A 27 15.05 -3.11 -5.33
C GLY A 27 14.53 -2.72 -6.71
N GLY A 28 14.68 -1.47 -7.14
CA GLY A 28 14.24 -1.01 -8.46
C GLY A 28 15.31 -1.07 -9.55
N GLU A 29 16.54 -1.45 -9.22
CA GLU A 29 17.74 -1.25 -10.05
C GLU A 29 17.59 -1.88 -11.45
N ASN A 30 17.00 -3.08 -11.49
CA ASN A 30 16.82 -3.88 -12.70
C ASN A 30 15.53 -3.58 -13.48
N LEU A 31 14.76 -2.52 -13.16
CA LEU A 31 13.47 -2.22 -13.80
C LEU A 31 13.55 -2.23 -15.34
N ARG A 32 14.54 -1.53 -15.92
CA ARG A 32 14.71 -1.42 -17.38
C ARG A 32 15.11 -2.74 -18.05
N GLN A 33 15.56 -3.73 -17.30
CA GLN A 33 15.92 -5.05 -17.84
C GLN A 33 14.70 -5.94 -18.12
N CYS A 34 13.48 -5.46 -17.84
CA CYS A 34 12.26 -6.23 -18.05
C CYS A 34 12.05 -6.55 -19.54
N ILE A 35 12.06 -7.84 -19.86
CA ILE A 35 11.81 -8.35 -21.22
C ILE A 35 10.33 -8.64 -21.50
N GLN A 36 9.42 -8.25 -20.59
CA GLN A 36 7.97 -8.42 -20.75
C GLN A 36 7.50 -9.87 -20.97
N CYS A 37 8.21 -10.87 -20.43
CA CYS A 37 7.86 -12.30 -20.59
C CYS A 37 6.53 -12.71 -19.94
N GLY A 38 6.05 -11.99 -18.92
CA GLY A 38 4.72 -12.20 -18.32
C GLY A 38 4.61 -13.28 -17.25
N LEU A 39 5.70 -13.94 -16.89
CA LEU A 39 5.72 -14.93 -15.80
C LEU A 39 5.19 -14.37 -14.48
N CYS A 40 5.55 -13.12 -14.15
CA CYS A 40 5.03 -12.44 -12.95
C CYS A 40 3.50 -12.29 -12.93
N SER A 41 2.86 -12.14 -14.10
CA SER A 41 1.41 -12.07 -14.21
C SER A 41 0.78 -13.46 -14.12
N ALA A 42 1.40 -14.47 -14.74
CA ALA A 42 0.92 -15.85 -14.73
C ALA A 42 0.96 -16.45 -13.31
N THR A 43 2.03 -16.21 -12.55
CA THR A 43 2.18 -16.73 -11.18
C THR A 43 1.35 -15.95 -10.14
N CYS A 44 0.87 -14.75 -10.48
CA CYS A 44 0.15 -13.93 -9.51
C CYS A 44 -1.29 -14.43 -9.30
N PRO A 45 -1.66 -14.88 -8.07
CA PRO A 45 -3.00 -15.39 -7.79
C PRO A 45 -4.08 -14.29 -7.86
N LEU A 46 -3.67 -13.02 -7.76
CA LEU A 46 -4.56 -11.86 -7.75
C LEU A 46 -4.61 -11.14 -9.11
N SER A 47 -3.91 -11.64 -10.12
CA SER A 47 -3.83 -10.99 -11.44
C SER A 47 -5.20 -10.72 -12.07
N LEU A 48 -6.19 -11.60 -11.83
CA LEU A 48 -7.56 -11.47 -12.32
C LEU A 48 -8.35 -10.32 -11.67
N TYR A 49 -7.96 -9.90 -10.46
CA TYR A 49 -8.61 -8.82 -9.72
C TYR A 49 -7.86 -7.48 -9.85
N MET A 50 -6.72 -7.47 -10.51
CA MET A 50 -5.89 -6.28 -10.74
C MET A 50 -6.35 -5.55 -12.00
N ASP A 51 -6.38 -4.22 -11.93
CA ASP A 51 -6.62 -3.33 -13.08
C ASP A 51 -5.48 -3.41 -14.11
N TYR A 52 -4.24 -3.58 -13.66
CA TYR A 52 -3.09 -3.90 -14.50
C TYR A 52 -2.39 -5.14 -13.96
N THR A 53 -2.21 -6.17 -14.78
CA THR A 53 -1.38 -7.31 -14.34
C THR A 53 0.03 -6.84 -14.00
N PRO A 54 0.78 -7.54 -13.11
CA PRO A 54 2.13 -7.13 -12.70
C PRO A 54 3.06 -6.82 -13.88
N ARG A 55 3.02 -7.61 -14.96
CA ARG A 55 3.76 -7.34 -16.21
C ARG A 55 3.42 -5.96 -16.79
N ARG A 56 2.13 -5.67 -16.93
CA ARG A 56 1.62 -4.43 -17.54
C ARG A 56 1.96 -3.22 -16.67
N LEU A 57 1.80 -3.33 -15.35
CA LEU A 57 2.19 -2.27 -14.42
C LEU A 57 3.69 -1.97 -14.49
N ILE A 58 4.54 -3.01 -14.51
CA ILE A 58 6.00 -2.82 -14.67
C ILE A 58 6.35 -2.18 -16.01
N ASN A 59 5.63 -2.51 -17.08
CA ASN A 59 5.79 -1.82 -18.37
C ASN A 59 5.45 -0.34 -18.26
N LEU A 60 4.29 -0.01 -17.68
CA LEU A 60 3.86 1.37 -17.46
C LEU A 60 4.87 2.17 -16.62
N ALA A 61 5.41 1.53 -15.58
CA ALA A 61 6.43 2.14 -14.72
C ALA A 61 7.75 2.38 -15.47
N ARG A 62 8.20 1.42 -16.28
CA ARG A 62 9.40 1.55 -17.13
C ARG A 62 9.23 2.64 -18.19
N GLU A 63 8.03 2.73 -18.77
CA GLU A 63 7.69 3.74 -19.79
C GLU A 63 7.30 5.09 -19.17
N GLY A 64 7.34 5.27 -17.85
CA GLY A 64 7.13 6.57 -17.22
C GLY A 64 5.67 7.03 -17.09
N PHE A 65 4.69 6.15 -17.25
CA PHE A 65 3.26 6.45 -17.03
C PHE A 65 2.91 6.51 -15.54
N LYS A 66 3.51 7.49 -14.85
CA LYS A 66 3.48 7.64 -13.40
C LYS A 66 2.06 7.72 -12.86
N LYS A 67 1.21 8.56 -13.46
CA LYS A 67 -0.15 8.82 -12.98
C LYS A 67 -0.96 7.53 -12.91
N GLU A 68 -0.93 6.73 -13.97
CA GLU A 68 -1.68 5.48 -14.05
C GLU A 68 -1.11 4.39 -13.16
N VAL A 69 0.21 4.36 -12.95
CA VAL A 69 0.84 3.42 -12.04
C VAL A 69 0.46 3.72 -10.59
N LEU A 70 0.55 4.99 -10.16
CA LEU A 70 0.26 5.36 -8.78
C LEU A 70 -1.24 5.26 -8.47
N SER A 71 -2.12 5.67 -9.40
CA SER A 71 -3.58 5.60 -9.21
C SER A 71 -4.15 4.18 -9.33
N SER A 72 -3.33 3.19 -9.67
CA SER A 72 -3.75 1.81 -9.90
C SER A 72 -4.16 1.10 -8.61
N PHE A 73 -5.17 0.22 -8.69
CA PHE A 73 -5.49 -0.70 -7.57
C PHE A 73 -4.47 -1.84 -7.42
N THR A 74 -3.72 -2.13 -8.49
CA THR A 74 -2.76 -3.24 -8.57
C THR A 74 -1.71 -3.19 -7.47
N ILE A 75 -1.14 -2.01 -7.25
CA ILE A 75 -0.13 -1.84 -6.19
C ILE A 75 -0.74 -2.17 -4.83
N TRP A 76 -2.00 -1.83 -4.59
CA TRP A 76 -2.69 -2.08 -3.32
C TRP A 76 -3.09 -3.54 -3.13
N LEU A 77 -3.51 -4.21 -4.20
CA LEU A 77 -3.88 -5.62 -4.18
C LEU A 77 -2.69 -6.57 -4.08
N CYS A 78 -1.45 -6.11 -4.33
CA CYS A 78 -0.27 -6.95 -4.15
C CYS A 78 -0.18 -7.48 -2.71
N ALA A 79 -0.36 -8.80 -2.56
CA ALA A 79 -0.30 -9.54 -1.30
C ALA A 79 1.13 -9.89 -0.85
N SER A 80 2.14 -9.45 -1.59
CA SER A 80 3.55 -9.64 -1.23
C SER A 80 3.96 -11.08 -0.95
N CYS A 81 3.44 -12.02 -1.74
CA CYS A 81 3.79 -13.44 -1.64
C CYS A 81 5.17 -13.79 -2.22
N TYR A 82 5.88 -12.82 -2.81
CA TYR A 82 7.21 -12.95 -3.42
C TYR A 82 7.37 -13.93 -4.60
N ALA A 83 6.30 -14.63 -5.02
CA ALA A 83 6.39 -15.59 -6.13
C ALA A 83 6.88 -14.95 -7.44
N CYS A 84 6.38 -13.77 -7.79
CA CYS A 84 6.81 -13.05 -8.99
C CYS A 84 8.29 -12.59 -8.95
N ARG A 85 8.86 -12.41 -7.76
CA ARG A 85 10.28 -12.10 -7.56
C ARG A 85 11.13 -13.34 -7.78
N ALA A 86 10.75 -14.47 -7.18
CA ALA A 86 11.49 -15.72 -7.24
C ALA A 86 11.58 -16.26 -8.67
N GLU A 87 10.48 -16.18 -9.43
CA GLU A 87 10.41 -16.74 -10.77
C GLU A 87 11.01 -15.83 -11.86
N CYS A 88 11.35 -14.57 -11.55
CA CYS A 88 11.77 -13.62 -12.59
C CYS A 88 13.15 -13.98 -13.18
N PRO A 89 13.27 -14.31 -14.49
CA PRO A 89 14.55 -14.69 -15.09
C PRO A 89 15.54 -13.51 -15.18
N LYS A 90 15.03 -12.27 -15.16
CA LYS A 90 15.83 -11.03 -15.13
C LYS A 90 16.03 -10.51 -13.71
N GLN A 91 15.66 -11.29 -12.69
CA GLN A 91 15.83 -10.96 -11.27
C GLN A 91 15.28 -9.57 -10.91
N ILE A 92 14.13 -9.23 -11.49
CA ILE A 92 13.43 -7.99 -11.18
C ILE A 92 12.67 -8.21 -9.90
N LYS A 93 12.92 -7.35 -8.93
CA LYS A 93 12.32 -7.40 -7.60
C LYS A 93 10.94 -6.74 -7.62
N VAL A 94 10.02 -7.36 -8.37
CA VAL A 94 8.67 -6.82 -8.62
C VAL A 94 7.94 -6.49 -7.32
N THR A 95 8.05 -7.33 -6.29
CA THR A 95 7.43 -7.08 -4.97
C THR A 95 7.95 -5.81 -4.32
N ASP A 96 9.26 -5.54 -4.36
CA ASP A 96 9.88 -4.35 -3.76
C ASP A 96 9.43 -3.09 -4.52
N ILE A 97 9.41 -3.18 -5.86
CA ILE A 97 8.90 -2.10 -6.72
C ILE A 97 7.44 -1.79 -6.37
N MET A 98 6.58 -2.80 -6.18
CA MET A 98 5.19 -2.60 -5.78
C MET A 98 5.08 -1.83 -4.45
N TYR A 99 5.90 -2.15 -3.45
CA TYR A 99 5.93 -1.41 -2.18
C TYR A 99 6.42 0.02 -2.34
N THR A 100 7.47 0.24 -3.13
CA THR A 100 7.99 1.57 -3.44
C THR A 100 6.93 2.42 -4.14
N LEU A 101 6.17 1.85 -5.07
CA LEU A 101 5.05 2.51 -5.72
C LEU A 101 3.90 2.82 -4.74
N LYS A 102 3.54 1.87 -3.85
CA LYS A 102 2.55 2.13 -2.78
C LYS A 102 2.98 3.32 -1.91
N ARG A 103 4.25 3.36 -1.47
CA ARG A 103 4.79 4.45 -0.66
C ARG A 103 4.72 5.79 -1.40
N ARG A 104 5.11 5.80 -2.67
CA ARG A 104 5.05 7.02 -3.49
C ARG A 104 3.63 7.49 -3.73
N ALA A 105 2.68 6.58 -3.96
CA ALA A 105 1.27 6.91 -4.12
C ALA A 105 0.71 7.57 -2.85
N ILE A 106 1.11 7.11 -1.66
CA ILE A 106 0.74 7.75 -0.39
C ILE A 106 1.36 9.15 -0.27
N GLN A 107 2.65 9.30 -0.58
CA GLN A 107 3.34 10.59 -0.49
C GLN A 107 2.73 11.66 -1.43
N GLU A 108 2.31 11.24 -2.63
CA GLU A 108 1.73 12.14 -3.63
C GLU A 108 0.20 12.22 -3.60
N ASN A 109 -0.46 11.50 -2.69
CA ASN A 109 -1.93 11.36 -2.67
C ASN A 109 -2.54 10.88 -3.97
N ALA A 110 -1.75 10.11 -4.73
CA ALA A 110 -2.10 9.59 -6.03
C ALA A 110 -2.67 8.18 -5.89
N PHE A 111 -3.71 7.99 -5.07
CA PHE A 111 -4.41 6.71 -4.89
C PHE A 111 -5.93 6.88 -5.12
N PRO A 112 -6.67 5.79 -5.35
CA PRO A 112 -8.11 5.87 -5.62
C PRO A 112 -8.89 6.63 -4.54
N LYS A 113 -9.91 7.41 -4.95
CA LYS A 113 -10.77 8.14 -4.00
C LYS A 113 -11.55 7.15 -3.11
N ARG A 114 -11.87 7.57 -1.88
CA ARG A 114 -12.64 6.79 -0.89
C ARG A 114 -11.98 5.45 -0.54
N PHE A 115 -10.64 5.44 -0.47
CA PHE A 115 -9.87 4.24 -0.21
C PHE A 115 -9.32 4.24 1.23
N PRO A 116 -9.77 3.32 2.11
CA PRO A 116 -9.41 3.34 3.53
C PRO A 116 -8.02 2.74 3.83
N ILE A 117 -7.37 2.09 2.85
CA ILE A 117 -6.12 1.35 3.08
C ILE A 117 -4.94 2.23 3.50
N PRO A 118 -4.72 3.45 2.94
CA PRO A 118 -3.68 4.34 3.44
C PRO A 118 -3.87 4.71 4.91
N VAL A 119 -5.12 4.92 5.35
CA VAL A 119 -5.46 5.19 6.74
C VAL A 119 -5.18 3.97 7.62
N LEU A 120 -5.63 2.78 7.18
CA LEU A 120 -5.35 1.54 7.90
C LEU A 120 -3.85 1.30 8.07
N ALA A 121 -3.07 1.47 6.99
CA ALA A 121 -1.62 1.32 7.03
C ALA A 121 -1.00 2.29 8.05
N ARG A 122 -1.45 3.55 8.06
CA ARG A 122 -1.01 4.57 9.02
C ARG A 122 -1.23 4.16 10.48
N GLU A 123 -2.45 3.78 10.80
CA GLU A 123 -2.84 3.45 12.17
C GLU A 123 -2.20 2.15 12.64
N PHE A 124 -2.08 1.16 11.75
CA PHE A 124 -1.31 -0.05 11.99
C PHE A 124 0.14 0.29 12.35
N GLY A 125 0.80 1.12 11.53
CA GLY A 125 2.16 1.57 11.82
C GLY A 125 2.24 2.27 13.17
N LYS A 126 1.43 3.30 13.39
CA LYS A 126 1.39 4.03 14.67
C LYS A 126 1.27 3.10 15.89
N MET A 127 0.43 2.07 15.81
CA MET A 127 0.29 1.07 16.87
C MET A 127 1.57 0.25 17.07
N VAL A 128 2.20 -0.22 15.99
CA VAL A 128 3.48 -0.96 16.07
C VAL A 128 4.58 -0.10 16.73
N PHE A 129 4.73 1.17 16.35
CA PHE A 129 5.77 2.04 16.92
C PHE A 129 5.48 2.47 18.38
N THR A 130 4.20 2.53 18.77
CA THR A 130 3.80 2.98 20.12
C THR A 130 3.75 1.82 21.11
N PHE A 131 3.06 0.73 20.74
CA PHE A 131 2.75 -0.39 21.62
C PHE A 131 3.62 -1.63 21.35
N GLY A 132 4.27 -1.70 20.18
CA GLY A 132 5.03 -2.87 19.72
C GLY A 132 4.15 -4.01 19.20
N ARG A 133 2.85 -3.98 19.50
CA ARG A 133 1.87 -4.99 19.12
C ARG A 133 0.61 -4.28 18.66
N VAL A 134 -0.05 -4.87 17.67
CA VAL A 134 -1.30 -4.35 17.13
C VAL A 134 -2.45 -4.95 17.92
N ASN A 135 -3.40 -4.11 18.32
CA ASN A 135 -4.67 -4.56 18.87
C ASN A 135 -5.74 -4.38 17.78
N GLU A 136 -6.32 -5.48 17.33
CA GLU A 136 -7.27 -5.51 16.23
C GLU A 136 -8.54 -4.73 16.53
N THR A 137 -9.04 -4.79 17.77
CA THR A 137 -10.25 -4.07 18.19
C THR A 137 -10.03 -2.57 18.10
N LEU A 138 -8.94 -2.06 18.66
CA LEU A 138 -8.61 -0.64 18.60
C LEU A 138 -8.32 -0.18 17.16
N LEU A 139 -7.64 -1.00 16.36
CA LEU A 139 -7.32 -0.67 14.98
C LEU A 139 -8.58 -0.54 14.13
N VAL A 140 -9.51 -1.49 14.27
CA VAL A 140 -10.79 -1.50 13.56
C VAL A 140 -11.66 -0.34 14.00
N ILE A 141 -11.72 -0.05 15.31
CA ILE A 141 -12.46 1.10 15.85
C ILE A 141 -11.90 2.40 15.29
N ASP A 142 -10.58 2.64 15.40
CA ASP A 142 -9.96 3.88 14.92
C ASP A 142 -10.12 4.03 13.40
N LEU A 143 -9.97 2.95 12.63
CA LEU A 143 -10.23 2.95 11.19
C LEU A 143 -11.68 3.37 10.88
N PHE A 144 -12.69 2.75 11.52
CA PHE A 144 -14.09 3.07 11.24
C PHE A 144 -14.45 4.49 11.71
N LEU A 145 -13.96 4.92 12.86
CA LEU A 145 -14.20 6.28 13.36
C LEU A 145 -13.62 7.35 12.43
N ARG A 146 -12.46 7.09 11.81
CA ARG A 146 -11.83 8.02 10.86
C ARG A 146 -12.42 7.96 9.46
N THR A 147 -12.85 6.79 9.00
CA THR A 147 -13.31 6.62 7.61
C THR A 147 -14.80 6.83 7.46
N ASN A 148 -15.61 6.24 8.34
CA ASN A 148 -17.07 6.31 8.25
C ASN A 148 -17.74 5.91 9.58
N TRP A 149 -18.11 6.93 10.37
CA TRP A 149 -18.86 6.77 11.62
C TRP A 149 -20.20 6.02 11.46
N LEU A 150 -20.93 6.21 10.34
CA LEU A 150 -22.21 5.52 10.11
C LEU A 150 -22.00 4.01 9.95
N ARG A 151 -20.92 3.60 9.26
CA ARG A 151 -20.55 2.18 9.13
C ARG A 151 -20.11 1.58 10.44
N PHE A 152 -19.50 2.35 11.34
CA PHE A 152 -19.20 1.87 12.69
C PHE A 152 -20.49 1.40 13.37
N LEU A 153 -21.53 2.24 13.35
CA LEU A 153 -22.80 1.96 14.00
C LEU A 153 -23.48 0.70 13.44
N SER A 154 -23.48 0.50 12.12
CA SER A 154 -24.05 -0.70 11.49
C SER A 154 -23.28 -1.98 11.82
N MET A 155 -21.97 -1.88 12.07
CA MET A 155 -21.10 -3.03 12.36
C MET A 155 -21.00 -3.37 13.86
N THR A 156 -21.61 -2.56 14.74
CA THR A 156 -21.61 -2.79 16.19
C THR A 156 -22.20 -4.14 16.58
N GLY A 157 -23.26 -4.60 15.90
CA GLY A 157 -23.89 -5.90 16.16
C GLY A 157 -22.96 -7.09 15.89
N LEU A 158 -22.23 -7.07 14.76
CA LEU A 158 -21.22 -8.09 14.45
C LEU A 158 -20.06 -8.01 15.46
N GLY A 159 -19.63 -6.80 15.81
CA GLY A 159 -18.61 -6.56 16.82
C GLY A 159 -18.97 -7.18 18.16
N LEU A 160 -20.21 -6.96 18.63
CA LEU A 160 -20.71 -7.51 19.88
C LEU A 160 -20.75 -9.05 19.86
N ASN A 161 -21.16 -9.67 18.75
CA ASN A 161 -21.18 -11.13 18.61
C ASN A 161 -19.77 -11.75 18.65
N LEU A 162 -18.80 -11.11 17.99
CA LEU A 162 -17.40 -11.52 18.03
C LEU A 162 -16.77 -11.32 19.42
N MET A 163 -17.17 -10.25 20.13
CA MET A 163 -16.78 -10.02 21.52
C MET A 163 -17.38 -11.08 22.46
N ARG A 164 -18.66 -11.43 22.30
CA ARG A 164 -19.33 -12.48 23.10
C ARG A 164 -18.67 -13.86 22.94
N THR A 165 -18.08 -14.13 21.78
CA THR A 165 -17.36 -15.38 21.51
C THR A 165 -15.88 -15.34 21.95
N GLY A 166 -15.43 -14.25 22.56
CA GLY A 166 -14.04 -14.09 23.02
C GLY A 166 -13.01 -13.98 21.90
N ARG A 167 -13.45 -13.72 20.65
CA ARG A 167 -12.57 -13.65 19.48
C ARG A 167 -11.98 -12.25 19.24
N MET A 168 -12.29 -11.29 20.12
CA MET A 168 -11.75 -9.94 20.08
C MET A 168 -11.29 -9.51 21.48
N SER A 169 -10.05 -9.02 21.56
CA SER A 169 -9.41 -8.57 22.79
C SER A 169 -9.61 -7.08 23.01
N PHE A 170 -10.40 -6.71 24.02
CA PHE A 170 -10.65 -5.31 24.38
C PHE A 170 -9.43 -4.61 24.99
N LEU A 171 -8.55 -5.36 25.66
CA LEU A 171 -7.40 -4.80 26.34
C LEU A 171 -6.23 -4.67 25.37
N PRO A 172 -5.59 -3.49 25.29
CA PRO A 172 -4.39 -3.31 24.49
C PRO A 172 -3.25 -4.16 25.06
N GLU A 173 -2.90 -5.23 24.37
CA GLU A 173 -1.68 -5.97 24.65
C GLU A 173 -0.47 -5.19 24.14
N SER A 174 0.63 -5.27 24.87
CA SER A 174 1.84 -4.55 24.52
C SER A 174 3.09 -5.35 24.84
N ILE A 175 4.17 -5.05 24.13
CA ILE A 175 5.46 -5.73 24.35
C ILE A 175 6.12 -5.18 25.62
N LYS A 176 6.81 -6.06 26.37
CA LYS A 176 7.55 -5.69 27.60
C LYS A 176 8.75 -4.75 27.31
N ARG A 177 9.56 -5.05 26.29
CA ARG A 177 10.81 -4.30 25.95
C ARG A 177 10.60 -3.29 24.80
N ARG A 178 9.67 -2.33 24.98
CA ARG A 178 9.34 -1.36 23.92
C ARG A 178 10.49 -0.43 23.54
N GLU A 179 11.34 -0.08 24.49
CA GLU A 179 12.46 0.84 24.25
C GLU A 179 13.51 0.23 23.32
N GLU A 180 13.75 -1.07 23.41
CA GLU A 180 14.68 -1.76 22.52
C GLU A 180 14.13 -1.89 21.12
N LEU A 181 12.84 -2.20 20.99
CA LEU A 181 12.16 -2.17 19.69
C LEU A 181 12.31 -0.77 19.07
N ARG A 182 12.12 0.29 19.86
CA ARG A 182 12.30 1.67 19.38
C ARG A 182 13.75 1.96 18.97
N LYS A 183 14.75 1.41 19.68
CA LYS A 183 16.17 1.54 19.31
C LYS A 183 16.47 0.80 17.99
N ILE A 184 15.97 -0.42 17.82
CA ILE A 184 16.13 -1.21 16.59
C ILE A 184 15.47 -0.49 15.42
N LEU A 185 14.22 -0.06 15.56
CA LEU A 185 13.50 0.67 14.52
C LEU A 185 14.21 2.00 14.19
N GLY A 186 14.67 2.73 15.21
CA GLY A 186 15.45 3.95 15.02
C GLY A 186 16.85 3.76 14.44
N SER A 187 17.36 2.52 14.36
CA SER A 187 18.61 2.19 13.66
C SER A 187 18.40 1.84 12.18
N LEU A 188 17.18 1.42 11.83
CA LEU A 188 16.77 1.11 10.47
C LEU A 188 16.22 2.35 9.75
N GLU A 189 15.67 3.29 10.50
CA GLU A 189 15.11 4.53 10.01
C GLU A 189 16.08 5.69 10.27
N GLY A 190 16.56 6.34 9.20
CA GLY A 190 16.75 7.78 9.30
C GLY A 190 15.42 8.34 9.76
N LYS A 191 15.38 8.95 10.96
CA LYS A 191 14.18 9.39 11.71
C LYS A 191 13.09 10.09 10.87
N ASP A 192 13.45 10.58 9.69
CA ASP A 192 12.58 11.33 8.80
C ASP A 192 11.72 10.44 7.89
N GLU A 193 12.06 9.21 7.52
CA GLU A 193 11.32 8.48 6.45
C GLU A 193 9.94 7.93 6.89
N PHE A 194 9.78 7.57 8.17
CA PHE A 194 8.48 7.14 8.73
C PHE A 194 7.64 8.31 9.25
N LEU A 195 8.28 9.35 9.84
CA LEU A 195 7.59 10.60 10.22
C LEU A 195 7.12 11.40 8.99
N THR A 196 7.86 11.35 7.87
CA THR A 196 7.41 11.87 6.57
C THR A 196 6.33 11.00 5.91
N TRP A 197 6.10 9.77 6.36
CA TRP A 197 4.95 8.96 5.93
C TRP A 197 3.69 9.25 6.77
N ALA A 198 3.84 9.48 8.08
CA ALA A 198 2.73 9.87 8.95
C ALA A 198 2.29 11.33 8.75
N GLY A 199 3.21 12.24 8.40
CA GLY A 199 2.98 13.68 8.25
C GLY A 199 1.97 14.08 7.15
N PRO A 200 2.09 13.59 5.91
CA PRO A 200 1.17 13.92 4.83
C PRO A 200 -0.24 13.36 5.09
N VAL A 201 -0.34 12.12 5.58
CA VAL A 201 -1.63 11.49 5.90
C VAL A 201 -2.27 12.13 7.12
N ALA A 202 -1.50 12.62 8.10
CA ALA A 202 -2.02 13.42 9.22
C ALA A 202 -2.67 14.72 8.71
N LYS A 203 -2.00 15.44 7.80
CA LYS A 203 -2.55 16.65 7.16
C LYS A 203 -3.84 16.40 6.37
N LEU A 204 -3.95 15.25 5.71
CA LEU A 204 -5.11 14.86 4.89
C LEU A 204 -6.33 14.37 5.68
N LEU A 205 -6.18 14.06 6.97
CA LEU A 205 -7.31 13.80 7.85
C LEU A 205 -7.79 15.03 8.60
N ASP A 206 -6.95 16.07 8.71
CA ASP A 206 -7.39 17.39 9.18
C ASP A 206 -8.20 18.13 8.10
N GLU A 207 -7.85 17.93 6.83
CA GLU A 207 -8.71 18.33 5.71
C GLU A 207 -9.86 17.33 5.56
N LYS A 208 -11.06 17.75 5.98
CA LYS A 208 -12.36 17.07 5.83
C LYS A 208 -12.77 16.73 4.36
N GLU A 209 -11.83 16.59 3.44
CA GLU A 209 -12.06 16.37 2.00
C GLU A 209 -12.05 14.89 1.58
N MET A 210 -11.79 13.94 2.48
CA MET A 210 -11.93 12.50 2.17
C MET A 210 -13.39 12.06 1.91
N LEU A 211 -14.39 12.93 2.14
CA LEU A 211 -15.83 12.61 2.13
C LEU A 211 -16.71 13.47 1.20
N LYS A 212 -16.14 14.30 0.31
CA LYS A 212 -16.91 14.88 -0.81
C LYS A 212 -16.69 14.06 -2.09
#